data_AF-A0A967IBC1-F1
#
_entry.id   AF-A0A967IBC1-F1
#
_cell.length_a   1.000
_cell.length_b   1.000
_cell.length_c   1.000
_cell.angle_alpha   90.00
_cell.angle_beta   90.00
_cell.angle_gamma   90.00
#
_symmetry.space_group_name_H-M   'P 1'
#
loop_
_entity.id
_entity.type
_entity.pdbx_description
1 polymer ?
#
loop_
_entity_poly.entity_id
_entity_poly.type
_entity_poly.pdbx_seq_one_letter_code
_entity_poly.pdbx_strand_id
1 'polypeptide(L)'
;MGAFKKDKDTTPLDMPQVGYVAQLENVGHFRVFEEAYEEWFGKEAPVKVIEHKFHPYLRTGVAPYWVRSYTRHVIDDNRERMQRKAER
;
A
#
# COMPACT_ATOMS: atom_id res chain seq x y z
N MET A 1 -16.97 -27.85 -22.25
CA MET A 1 -16.84 -26.96 -21.07
C MET A 1 -15.39 -26.95 -20.65
N GLY A 2 -14.69 -25.83 -20.82
CA GLY A 2 -13.28 -25.71 -20.44
C GLY A 2 -13.13 -25.54 -18.94
N ALA A 3 -12.29 -26.37 -18.32
CA ALA A 3 -11.98 -26.29 -16.91
C ALA A 3 -11.22 -24.99 -16.61
N PHE A 4 -11.80 -24.12 -15.78
CA PHE A 4 -11.10 -22.97 -15.20
C PHE A 4 -10.10 -23.50 -14.15
N LYS A 5 -8.85 -23.72 -14.57
CA LYS A 5 -7.73 -23.83 -13.64
C LYS A 5 -7.59 -22.45 -12.97
N LYS A 6 -7.91 -22.36 -11.68
CA LYS A 6 -7.51 -21.22 -10.85
C LYS A 6 -5.98 -21.27 -10.72
N ASP A 7 -5.29 -20.41 -11.44
CA ASP A 7 -3.88 -20.13 -11.19
C ASP A 7 -3.73 -19.68 -9.72
N LYS A 8 -2.90 -20.38 -8.96
CA LYS A 8 -2.72 -20.19 -7.51
C LYS A 8 -1.75 -19.07 -7.14
N ASP A 9 -1.37 -18.18 -8.07
CA ASP A 9 -0.30 -17.19 -7.89
C ASP A 9 -0.66 -15.76 -8.33
N THR A 10 -1.90 -15.31 -8.14
CA THR A 10 -2.30 -13.92 -8.46
C THR A 10 -2.99 -13.21 -7.31
N THR A 11 -2.56 -13.46 -6.07
CA THR A 11 -2.89 -12.51 -4.98
C THR A 11 -2.10 -11.23 -5.27
N PRO A 12 -2.74 -10.07 -5.49
CA PRO A 12 -2.00 -8.83 -5.67
C PRO A 12 -1.12 -8.59 -4.44
N LEU A 13 0.19 -8.49 -4.64
CA LEU A 13 1.16 -8.25 -3.58
C LEU A 13 0.94 -6.91 -2.84
N ASP A 14 0.04 -6.07 -3.35
CA ASP A 14 -0.23 -4.75 -2.80
C ASP A 14 -0.87 -4.82 -1.41
N MET A 15 -1.84 -5.71 -1.17
CA MET A 15 -2.55 -5.75 0.10
C MET A 15 -1.63 -6.13 1.27
N PRO A 16 -0.76 -7.16 1.17
CA PRO A 16 0.27 -7.40 2.18
C PRO A 16 1.24 -6.22 2.37
N GLN A 17 1.65 -5.54 1.29
CA GLN A 17 2.56 -4.39 1.38
C GLN A 17 1.91 -3.19 2.09
N VAL A 18 0.67 -2.85 1.75
CA VAL A 18 -0.10 -1.80 2.42
C VAL A 18 -0.31 -2.14 3.89
N GLY A 19 -0.63 -3.39 4.21
CA GLY A 19 -0.78 -3.83 5.60
C GLY A 19 0.51 -3.77 6.41
N TYR A 20 1.64 -4.13 5.79
CA TYR A 20 2.94 -4.01 6.44
C TYR A 20 3.30 -2.53 6.72
N VAL A 21 3.09 -1.64 5.76
CA VAL A 21 3.32 -0.19 5.95
C VAL A 21 2.39 0.39 7.02
N ALA A 22 1.11 0.02 7.00
CA ALA A 22 0.17 0.41 8.04
C ALA A 22 0.65 -0.01 9.44
N GLN A 23 1.20 -1.22 9.56
CA GLN A 23 1.80 -1.69 10.82
C GLN A 23 3.08 -0.92 11.19
N LEU A 24 3.97 -0.64 10.23
CA LEU A 24 5.21 0.11 10.46
C LEU A 24 4.93 1.52 11.01
N GLU A 25 3.97 2.20 10.41
CA GLU A 25 3.59 3.58 10.78
C GLU A 25 2.55 3.63 11.91
N ASN A 26 2.07 2.47 12.37
CA ASN A 26 1.01 2.33 13.39
C ASN A 26 -0.28 3.08 13.03
N VAL A 27 -0.74 2.92 11.78
CA VAL A 27 -1.95 3.52 11.23
C VAL A 27 -2.84 2.46 10.54
N GLY A 28 -4.04 2.85 10.10
CA GLY A 28 -4.89 1.98 9.28
C GLY A 28 -4.58 2.05 7.78
N HIS A 29 -5.03 1.06 7.00
CA HIS A 29 -4.84 1.06 5.54
C HIS A 29 -5.41 2.32 4.85
N PHE A 30 -6.49 2.89 5.38
CA PHE A 30 -7.08 4.11 4.84
C PHE A 30 -6.11 5.30 4.98
N ARG A 31 -5.40 5.40 6.11
CA ARG A 31 -4.42 6.45 6.35
C ARG A 31 -3.21 6.33 5.43
N VAL A 32 -2.77 5.11 5.12
CA VAL A 32 -1.74 4.86 4.10
C VAL A 32 -2.14 5.44 2.74
N PHE A 33 -3.44 5.41 2.39
CA PHE A 33 -3.93 6.03 1.16
C PHE A 33 -3.98 7.57 1.25
N GLU A 34 -4.22 8.15 2.41
CA GLU A 34 -4.16 9.61 2.57
C GLU A 34 -2.72 10.12 2.42
N GLU A 35 -1.78 9.49 3.12
CA GLU A 35 -0.36 9.86 3.11
C GLU A 35 0.25 9.67 1.72
N ALA A 36 -0.02 8.53 1.07
CA ALA A 36 0.44 8.30 -0.28
C ALA A 36 -0.15 9.29 -1.30
N TYR A 37 -1.35 9.82 -1.06
CA TYR A 37 -1.93 10.87 -1.90
C TYR A 37 -1.23 12.20 -1.65
N GLU A 38 -0.99 12.57 -0.40
CA GLU A 38 -0.26 13.78 -0.03
C GLU A 38 1.15 13.80 -0.60
N GLU A 39 1.90 12.71 -0.46
CA GLU A 39 3.25 12.59 -1.01
C GLU A 39 3.24 12.72 -2.54
N TRP A 40 2.27 12.09 -3.20
CA TRP A 40 2.22 12.07 -4.66
C TRP A 40 1.73 13.38 -5.30
N PHE A 41 0.69 13.99 -4.71
CA PHE A 41 0.01 15.16 -5.28
C PHE A 41 0.37 16.47 -4.59
N GLY A 42 1.15 16.42 -3.50
CA GLY A 42 1.60 17.59 -2.74
C GLY A 42 0.50 18.31 -1.99
N LYS A 43 -0.63 17.65 -1.70
CA LYS A 43 -1.78 18.24 -0.99
C LYS A 43 -2.63 17.18 -0.30
N GLU A 44 -3.35 17.60 0.74
CA GLU A 44 -4.28 16.74 1.46
C GLU A 44 -5.37 16.19 0.54
N ALA A 45 -5.70 14.92 0.72
CA ALA A 45 -6.71 14.25 -0.07
C ALA A 45 -8.11 14.60 0.43
N PRO A 46 -9.05 14.99 -0.44
CA PRO A 46 -10.46 14.99 -0.05
C PRO A 46 -10.89 13.56 0.27
N VAL A 47 -11.53 13.34 1.43
CA VAL A 47 -11.95 12.00 1.91
C VAL A 47 -12.67 11.19 0.83
N LYS A 48 -13.59 11.82 0.08
CA LYS A 48 -14.33 11.16 -1.01
C LYS A 48 -13.43 10.59 -2.12
N VAL A 49 -12.30 11.25 -2.39
CA VAL A 49 -11.32 10.77 -3.38
C VAL A 49 -10.65 9.50 -2.88
N ILE A 50 -10.26 9.47 -1.61
CA ILE A 50 -9.65 8.30 -0.98
C ILE A 50 -10.66 7.15 -0.92
N GLU A 51 -11.88 7.40 -0.43
CA GLU A 51 -12.96 6.41 -0.40
C GLU A 51 -13.20 5.79 -1.79
N HIS A 52 -13.28 6.61 -2.84
CA HIS A 52 -13.49 6.12 -4.20
C HIS A 52 -12.37 5.21 -4.71
N LYS A 53 -11.15 5.34 -4.19
CA LYS A 53 -10.01 4.46 -4.50
C LYS A 53 -9.87 3.29 -3.53
N PHE A 54 -10.27 3.47 -2.28
CA PHE A 54 -10.15 2.48 -1.22
C PHE A 54 -11.19 1.36 -1.35
N HIS A 55 -12.45 1.67 -1.69
CA HIS A 55 -13.49 0.64 -1.84
C HIS A 55 -13.18 -0.41 -2.93
N PRO A 56 -12.69 -0.04 -4.13
CA PRO A 56 -12.20 -1.02 -5.09
C PRO A 56 -11.02 -1.84 -4.57
N TYR A 57 -10.09 -1.23 -3.85
CA TYR A 57 -8.94 -1.90 -3.26
C TYR A 57 -9.35 -2.99 -2.26
N LEU A 58 -10.31 -2.74 -1.38
CA LEU A 58 -10.80 -3.75 -0.43
C LEU A 58 -11.35 -5.01 -1.11
N ARG A 59 -11.92 -4.87 -2.31
CA ARG A 59 -12.50 -5.99 -3.07
C ARG A 59 -11.48 -6.72 -3.93
N THR A 60 -10.54 -5.97 -4.50
CA THR A 60 -9.62 -6.49 -5.51
C THR A 60 -8.25 -6.84 -4.95
N GLY A 61 -7.87 -6.27 -3.80
CA GLY A 61 -6.51 -6.27 -3.29
C GLY A 61 -5.52 -5.42 -4.10
N VAL A 62 -5.98 -4.74 -5.16
CA VAL A 62 -5.14 -3.98 -6.09
C VAL A 62 -5.10 -2.52 -5.66
N ALA A 63 -3.92 -2.03 -5.29
CA ALA A 63 -3.73 -0.65 -4.87
C ALA A 63 -3.46 0.26 -6.09
N PRO A 64 -3.88 1.55 -6.03
CA PRO A 64 -3.47 2.55 -7.01
C PRO A 64 -1.94 2.69 -7.12
N TYR A 65 -1.46 3.14 -8.28
CA TYR A 65 -0.01 3.28 -8.53
C TYR A 65 0.71 4.14 -7.49
N TRP A 66 0.11 5.27 -7.09
CA TRP A 66 0.66 6.17 -6.09
C TRP A 66 0.77 5.50 -4.70
N VAL A 67 -0.20 4.65 -4.32
CA VAL A 67 -0.10 3.84 -3.09
C VAL A 67 1.04 2.83 -3.20
N ARG A 68 1.17 2.13 -4.32
CA ARG A 68 2.25 1.15 -4.53
C ARG A 68 3.63 1.80 -4.50
N SER A 69 3.75 3.02 -5.03
CA SER A 69 5.00 3.77 -4.99
C SER A 69 5.35 4.15 -3.56
N TYR A 70 4.37 4.71 -2.82
CA TYR A 70 4.52 5.07 -1.42
C TYR A 70 4.92 3.87 -0.56
N THR A 71 4.22 2.75 -0.68
CA THR A 71 4.51 1.58 0.16
C THR A 71 5.92 1.04 -0.08
N ARG A 72 6.40 1.02 -1.32
CA ARG A 72 7.79 0.64 -1.63
C ARG A 72 8.78 1.59 -0.98
N HIS A 73 8.55 2.90 -1.11
CA HIS A 73 9.41 3.93 -0.54
C HIS A 73 9.54 3.79 0.98
N VAL A 74 8.42 3.65 1.69
CA VAL A 74 8.41 3.48 3.16
C VAL A 74 9.13 2.18 3.59
N ILE A 75 8.91 1.09 2.86
CA ILE A 75 9.57 -0.20 3.15
C ILE A 75 11.09 -0.10 2.98
N ASP A 76 11.54 0.52 1.89
CA ASP A 76 12.97 0.69 1.60
C ASP A 76 13.63 1.62 2.63
N ASP A 77 13.00 2.75 2.98
CA ASP A 77 13.52 3.66 4.02
C ASP A 77 13.57 2.98 5.40
N ASN A 78 12.52 2.23 5.78
CA ASN A 78 12.55 1.46 7.02
C ASN A 78 13.69 0.43 7.03
N ARG A 79 13.94 -0.26 5.91
CA ARG A 79 15.04 -1.21 5.78
C ARG A 79 16.39 -0.53 5.99
N GLU A 80 16.62 0.63 5.39
CA GLU A 80 17.85 1.40 5.58
C GLU A 80 18.01 1.85 7.04
N ARG A 81 16.95 2.36 7.67
CA ARG A 81 16.96 2.77 9.08
C ARG A 81 17.33 1.61 10.01
N MET A 82 16.83 0.41 9.73
CA MET A 82 17.14 -0.79 10.51
C MET A 82 18.59 -1.25 10.32
N GLN A 83 19.14 -1.18 9.10
CA GLN A 83 20.55 -1.47 8.83
C GLN A 83 21.48 -0.54 9.60
N ARG A 84 21.23 0.77 9.56
CA ARG A 84 22.03 1.78 10.29
C ARG A 84 22.01 1.59 11.81
N LYS A 85 20.94 1.02 12.36
CA LYS A 85 20.83 0.70 13.80
C LYS A 85 21.62 -0.56 14.17
N ALA A 86 21.72 -1.54 13.26
CA ALA A 86 22.44 -2.79 13.51
C ALA A 86 23.97 -2.63 13.45
N GLU A 87 24.45 -1.58 12.79
CA GLU A 87 25.88 -1.23 12.65
C GLU A 87 26.41 -0.36 13.81
N ARG A 88 25.55 0.04 14.75
CA ARG A 88 25.88 0.83 15.95
C ARG A 88 25.96 -0.05 17.19
#